data_AF-A0A7W1PB39-F1
#
_entry.id   AF-A0A7W1PB39-F1
#
_cell.length_a   1.000
_cell.length_b   1.000
_cell.length_c   1.000
_cell.angle_alpha   90.00
_cell.angle_beta   90.00
_cell.angle_gamma   90.00
#
_symmetry.space_group_name_H-M   'P 1'
#
loop_
_entity.id
_entity.type
_entity.pdbx_description
1 polymer ?
#
loop_
_entity_poly.entity_id
_entity_poly.type
_entity_poly.pdbx_seq_one_letter_code
_entity_poly.pdbx_strand_id
1 'polypeptide(L)'
;MEMTRGKWILTAVVALIVCLGLAYTWGASGRFALQWTLDQTRQQLDLAEARGLILDARVSLYNLNFGEASGSLEEAKAILRRTRERYQAAGRPDAALSIESAIRHVEEAQRLSGKLDQGANSRAGEALEAIRVATSK
;
A
#
# COMPACT_ATOMS: atom_id res chain seq x y z
N MET A 1 -46.40 -15.13 43.08
CA MET A 1 -46.52 -14.72 41.66
C MET A 1 -45.75 -15.71 40.82
N GLU A 2 -46.42 -16.77 40.35
CA GLU A 2 -45.80 -17.74 39.45
C GLU A 2 -45.57 -17.08 38.09
N MET A 3 -44.32 -16.72 37.78
CA MET A 3 -43.93 -16.47 36.40
C MET A 3 -44.08 -17.79 35.64
N THR A 4 -45.18 -17.92 34.91
CA THR A 4 -45.51 -19.08 34.10
C THR A 4 -44.30 -19.46 33.24
N ARG A 5 -43.94 -20.74 33.25
CA ARG A 5 -42.71 -21.30 32.63
C ARG A 5 -42.50 -20.81 31.18
N GLY A 6 -43.58 -20.49 30.46
CA GLY A 6 -43.54 -19.89 29.12
C GLY A 6 -42.87 -18.52 29.04
N LYS A 7 -43.01 -17.65 30.06
CA LYS A 7 -42.32 -16.35 30.10
C LYS A 7 -40.81 -16.50 30.22
N TRP A 8 -40.34 -17.45 31.03
CA TRP A 8 -38.91 -17.74 31.18
C TRP A 8 -38.30 -18.30 29.91
N ILE A 9 -39.00 -19.21 29.23
CA ILE A 9 -38.57 -19.76 27.94
C ILE A 9 -38.48 -18.65 26.89
N LEU A 10 -39.47 -17.76 26.82
CA LEU A 10 -39.47 -16.64 25.88
C LEU A 10 -38.28 -15.70 26.13
N THR A 11 -38.01 -15.34 27.38
CA THR A 11 -36.87 -14.48 27.74
C THR A 11 -35.54 -15.15 27.38
N ALA A 12 -35.40 -16.45 27.62
CA ALA A 12 -34.19 -17.20 27.27
C ALA A 12 -33.95 -17.25 25.76
N VAL A 13 -35.00 -17.45 24.96
CA VAL A 13 -34.91 -17.45 23.49
C VAL A 13 -34.55 -16.06 22.96
N VAL A 14 -35.17 -15.01 23.49
CA VAL A 14 -34.85 -13.62 23.10
C VAL A 14 -33.39 -13.28 23.44
N ALA A 15 -32.93 -13.64 24.64
CA ALA A 15 -31.54 -13.43 25.05
C ALA A 15 -30.55 -14.17 24.14
N LEU A 16 -30.87 -15.41 23.75
CA LEU A 16 -30.05 -16.19 22.81
C LEU A 16 -29.97 -15.53 21.44
N ILE A 17 -31.10 -15.05 20.90
CA ILE A 17 -31.16 -14.36 19.61
C ILE A 17 -30.34 -13.07 19.64
N VAL A 18 -30.42 -12.30 20.73
CA VAL A 18 -29.62 -11.07 20.90
C VAL A 18 -28.13 -11.40 20.98
N CYS A 19 -27.73 -12.42 21.74
CA CYS A 19 -26.34 -12.87 21.80
C CYS A 19 -25.82 -13.33 20.43
N LEU A 20 -26.61 -14.12 19.69
CA LEU A 20 -26.25 -14.58 18.34
C LEU A 20 -26.19 -13.42 17.34
N GLY A 21 -27.12 -12.47 17.42
CA GLY A 21 -27.15 -11.27 16.58
C GLY A 21 -25.92 -10.39 16.82
N LEU A 22 -25.59 -10.12 18.09
CA LEU A 22 -24.40 -9.34 18.47
C LEU A 22 -23.11 -10.04 18.05
N ALA A 23 -23.01 -11.36 18.26
CA ALA A 23 -21.85 -12.15 17.82
C ALA A 23 -21.71 -12.15 16.29
N TYR A 24 -22.81 -12.22 15.56
CA TYR A 24 -22.80 -12.17 14.09
C TYR A 24 -22.38 -10.79 13.58
N THR A 25 -22.93 -9.71 14.14
CA THR A 25 -22.53 -8.34 13.77
C THR A 25 -21.08 -8.04 14.12
N TRP A 26 -20.57 -8.58 15.23
CA TRP A 26 -19.16 -8.45 15.61
C TRP A 26 -18.22 -9.28 14.73
N GLY A 27 -18.62 -10.53 14.40
CA GLY A 27 -17.86 -11.39 13.49
C GLY A 27 -17.82 -10.87 12.05
N ALA A 28 -18.92 -10.29 11.57
CA ALA A 28 -18.98 -9.65 10.24
C ALA A 28 -18.14 -8.36 10.20
N SER A 29 -18.22 -7.53 11.24
CA SER A 29 -17.41 -6.31 11.36
C SER A 29 -15.91 -6.60 11.47
N GLY A 30 -15.54 -7.68 12.17
CA GLY A 30 -14.15 -8.12 12.30
C GLY A 30 -13.52 -8.54 10.97
N ARG A 31 -14.26 -9.25 10.10
CA ARG A 31 -13.76 -9.65 8.77
C ARG A 31 -13.48 -8.45 7.88
N PHE A 32 -14.36 -7.45 7.91
CA PHE A 32 -14.18 -6.22 7.12
C PHE A 32 -12.97 -5.41 7.61
N ALA A 33 -12.79 -5.28 8.93
CA ALA A 33 -11.63 -4.61 9.51
C ALA A 33 -10.30 -5.35 9.23
N LEU A 34 -10.33 -6.69 9.24
CA LEU A 34 -9.16 -7.50 8.92
C LEU A 34 -8.75 -7.34 7.46
N GLN A 35 -9.73 -7.32 6.55
CA GLN A 35 -9.49 -7.18 5.11
C GLN A 35 -8.95 -5.78 4.77
N TRP A 36 -9.48 -4.74 5.41
CA TRP A 36 -8.96 -3.38 5.25
C TRP A 36 -7.52 -3.22 5.77
N THR A 37 -7.21 -3.84 6.92
CA THR A 37 -5.85 -3.85 7.48
C THR A 37 -4.87 -4.57 6.55
N LEU A 38 -5.27 -5.73 6.00
CA LEU A 38 -4.43 -6.49 5.06
C LEU A 38 -4.13 -5.69 3.78
N ASP A 39 -5.12 -4.99 3.23
CA ASP A 39 -4.92 -4.17 2.04
C ASP A 39 -3.97 -3.00 2.30
N GLN A 40 -4.06 -2.37 3.48
CA GLN A 40 -3.10 -1.34 3.89
C GLN A 40 -1.68 -1.88 4.05
N THR A 41 -1.51 -3.04 4.70
CA THR A 41 -0.18 -3.65 4.88
C THR A 41 0.43 -4.02 3.54
N ARG A 42 -0.37 -4.54 2.59
CA ARG A 42 0.10 -4.89 1.25
C ARG A 42 0.59 -3.65 0.50
N GLN A 43 -0.16 -2.54 0.56
CA GLN A 43 0.27 -1.28 -0.06
C GLN A 43 1.59 -0.76 0.53
N GLN A 44 1.77 -0.85 1.85
CA GLN A 44 3.04 -0.45 2.47
C GLN A 44 4.20 -1.35 2.06
N LEU A 45 3.95 -2.66 1.90
CA LEU A 45 4.95 -3.62 1.43
C LEU A 45 5.40 -3.28 0.00
N ASP A 46 4.47 -3.05 -0.92
CA ASP A 46 4.80 -2.69 -2.30
C ASP A 46 5.61 -1.37 -2.37
N LEU A 47 5.28 -0.40 -1.52
CA LEU A 47 6.06 0.85 -1.44
C LEU A 47 7.45 0.64 -0.82
N ALA A 48 7.56 -0.23 0.18
CA ALA A 48 8.85 -0.58 0.77
C ALA A 48 9.75 -1.30 -0.24
N GLU A 49 9.17 -2.21 -1.04
CA GLU A 49 9.86 -2.93 -2.10
C GLU A 49 10.35 -1.97 -3.19
N ALA A 50 9.47 -1.09 -3.69
CA ALA A 50 9.85 -0.07 -4.67
C ALA A 50 10.95 0.88 -4.13
N ARG A 51 10.88 1.29 -2.86
CA ARG A 51 11.94 2.07 -2.20
C ARG A 51 13.26 1.31 -2.13
N GLY A 52 13.21 0.02 -1.81
CA GLY A 52 14.38 -0.86 -1.77
C GLY A 52 15.08 -0.90 -3.13
N LEU A 53 14.32 -1.13 -4.20
CA LEU A 53 14.84 -1.17 -5.58
C LEU A 53 15.42 0.18 -6.03
N ILE A 54 14.81 1.31 -5.66
CA ILE A 54 15.38 2.63 -5.97
C ILE A 54 16.65 2.89 -5.17
N LEU A 55 16.72 2.48 -3.89
CA LEU A 55 17.93 2.58 -3.09
C LEU A 55 19.06 1.72 -3.67
N ASP A 56 18.74 0.49 -4.07
CA ASP A 56 19.66 -0.42 -4.74
C ASP A 56 20.19 0.20 -6.04
N ALA A 57 19.30 0.75 -6.88
CA ALA A 57 19.69 1.47 -8.08
C ALA A 57 20.66 2.63 -7.78
N ARG A 58 20.44 3.37 -6.69
CA ARG A 58 21.34 4.46 -6.28
C ARG A 58 22.72 3.97 -5.86
N VAL A 59 22.79 2.81 -5.19
CA VAL A 59 24.06 2.15 -4.85
C VAL A 59 24.78 1.72 -6.13
N SER A 60 24.07 1.09 -7.07
CA SER A 60 24.65 0.71 -8.36
C SER A 60 25.11 1.93 -9.16
N LEU A 61 24.35 3.03 -9.19
CA LEU A 61 24.76 4.29 -9.81
C LEU A 61 26.02 4.89 -9.16
N TYR A 62 26.11 4.83 -7.83
CA TYR A 62 27.30 5.28 -7.11
C TYR A 62 28.53 4.45 -7.48
N ASN A 63 28.34 3.15 -7.70
CA ASN A 63 29.37 2.22 -8.18
C ASN A 63 29.57 2.27 -9.71
N LEU A 64 28.96 3.23 -10.41
CA LEU A 64 29.00 3.38 -11.87
C LEU A 64 28.47 2.16 -12.65
N ASN A 65 27.66 1.31 -12.02
CA ASN A 65 26.94 0.20 -12.64
C ASN A 65 25.56 0.65 -13.15
N PHE A 66 25.56 1.39 -14.27
CA PHE A 66 24.34 1.95 -14.86
C PHE A 66 23.37 0.90 -15.42
N GLY A 67 23.88 -0.28 -15.81
CA GLY A 67 23.04 -1.37 -16.32
C GLY A 67 22.18 -1.99 -15.24
N GLU A 68 22.79 -2.37 -14.11
CA GLU A 68 22.08 -2.87 -12.94
C GLU A 68 21.12 -1.81 -12.38
N ALA A 69 21.59 -0.56 -12.27
CA ALA A 69 20.72 0.54 -11.86
C ALA A 69 19.49 0.70 -12.75
N SER A 70 19.65 0.60 -14.07
CA SER A 70 18.52 0.64 -15.00
C SER A 70 17.57 -0.53 -14.82
N GLY A 71 18.08 -1.72 -14.46
CA GLY A 71 17.26 -2.89 -14.13
C GLY A 71 16.42 -2.66 -12.88
N SER A 72 17.05 -2.27 -11.77
CA SER A 72 16.37 -2.01 -10.50
C SER A 72 15.34 -0.86 -10.64
N LEU A 73 15.62 0.17 -11.44
CA LEU A 73 14.67 1.24 -11.75
C LEU A 73 13.46 0.77 -12.58
N GLU A 74 13.67 -0.12 -13.56
CA GLU A 74 12.56 -0.69 -14.34
C GLU A 74 11.61 -1.51 -13.45
N GLU A 75 12.17 -2.32 -12.56
CA GLU A 75 11.39 -3.12 -11.62
C GLU A 75 10.62 -2.23 -10.63
N ALA A 76 11.29 -1.21 -10.07
CA ALA A 76 10.64 -0.22 -9.20
C ALA A 76 9.46 0.46 -9.90
N LYS A 77 9.62 0.85 -11.17
CA LYS A 77 8.56 1.49 -11.97
C LYS A 77 7.33 0.60 -12.12
N ALA A 78 7.51 -0.70 -12.35
CA ALA A 78 6.40 -1.64 -12.47
C ALA A 78 5.57 -1.72 -11.18
N ILE A 79 6.24 -1.76 -10.02
CA ILE A 79 5.58 -1.78 -8.71
C ILE A 79 4.85 -0.46 -8.45
N LEU A 80 5.50 0.68 -8.73
CA LEU A 80 4.90 2.00 -8.55
C LEU A 80 3.64 2.20 -9.40
N ARG A 81 3.63 1.72 -10.66
CA ARG A 81 2.43 1.78 -11.53
C ARG A 81 1.25 1.02 -10.92
N ARG A 82 1.49 -0.20 -10.44
CA ARG A 82 0.48 -1.02 -9.75
C ARG A 82 -0.02 -0.36 -8.47
N THR A 83 0.85 0.31 -7.73
CA THR A 83 0.49 1.02 -6.49
C THR A 83 -0.32 2.28 -6.78
N ARG A 84 0.02 3.04 -7.83
CA ARG A 84 -0.76 4.19 -8.28
C ARG A 84 -2.19 3.78 -8.64
N GLU A 85 -2.36 2.73 -9.42
CA GLU A 85 -3.68 2.20 -9.82
C GLU A 85 -4.52 1.81 -8.59
N ARG A 86 -3.89 1.18 -7.59
CA ARG A 86 -4.55 0.85 -6.32
C ARG A 86 -4.94 2.08 -5.51
N TYR A 87 -4.11 3.13 -5.45
CA TYR A 87 -4.50 4.38 -4.78
C TYR A 87 -5.65 5.08 -5.50
N GLN A 88 -5.70 5.05 -6.83
CA GLN A 88 -6.83 5.58 -7.59
C GLN A 88 -8.11 4.80 -7.30
N ALA A 89 -8.04 3.46 -7.33
CA ALA A 89 -9.19 2.60 -7.03
C ALA A 89 -9.67 2.76 -5.57
N ALA A 90 -8.77 3.06 -4.63
CA ALA A 90 -9.08 3.32 -3.23
C ALA A 90 -9.57 4.75 -2.95
N GLY A 91 -9.78 5.59 -3.97
CA GLY A 91 -10.26 6.97 -3.79
C GLY A 91 -9.23 7.90 -3.14
N ARG A 92 -7.93 7.62 -3.29
CA ARG A 92 -6.82 8.42 -2.76
C ARG A 92 -6.05 9.14 -3.89
N PRO A 93 -6.65 10.14 -4.56
CA PRO A 93 -6.06 10.79 -5.73
C PRO A 93 -4.75 11.52 -5.40
N ASP A 94 -4.64 12.11 -4.22
CA ASP A 94 -3.44 12.84 -3.81
C ASP A 94 -2.22 11.94 -3.62
N ALA A 95 -2.43 10.73 -3.09
CA ALA A 95 -1.37 9.72 -2.98
C ALA A 95 -1.00 9.19 -4.36
N ALA A 96 -2.00 8.93 -5.22
CA ALA A 96 -1.76 8.51 -6.60
C ALA A 96 -0.95 9.55 -7.41
N LEU A 97 -1.22 10.85 -7.24
CA LEU A 97 -0.45 11.93 -7.87
C LEU A 97 1.01 11.98 -7.37
N SER A 98 1.22 11.74 -6.07
CA SER A 98 2.59 11.65 -5.53
C SER A 98 3.34 10.43 -6.10
N ILE A 99 2.68 9.27 -6.24
CA ILE A 99 3.27 8.10 -6.91
C ILE A 99 3.50 8.36 -8.41
N GLU A 100 2.63 9.10 -9.09
CA GLU A 100 2.84 9.52 -10.48
C GLU A 100 4.11 10.38 -10.62
N SER A 101 4.34 11.29 -9.68
CA SER A 101 5.59 12.06 -9.64
C SER A 101 6.79 11.13 -9.46
N ALA A 102 6.72 10.16 -8.55
CA ALA A 102 7.79 9.19 -8.34
C ALA A 102 8.11 8.40 -9.63
N ILE A 103 7.09 7.93 -10.36
CA ILE A 103 7.26 7.23 -11.64
C ILE A 103 8.02 8.10 -12.64
N ARG A 104 7.63 9.38 -12.80
CA ARG A 104 8.33 10.31 -13.71
C ARG A 104 9.79 10.50 -13.34
N HIS A 105 10.12 10.61 -12.06
CA HIS A 105 11.51 10.72 -11.61
C HIS A 105 12.29 9.42 -11.86
N VAL A 106 11.67 8.24 -11.70
CA VAL A 106 12.29 6.94 -12.04
C VAL A 106 12.54 6.81 -13.54
N GLU A 107 11.58 7.21 -14.38
CA GLU A 107 11.74 7.19 -15.85
C GLU A 107 12.87 8.13 -16.31
N GLU A 108 12.95 9.32 -15.70
CA GLU A 108 14.03 10.26 -15.96
C GLU A 108 15.39 9.73 -15.46
N ALA A 109 15.43 9.12 -14.27
CA ALA A 109 16.62 8.45 -13.76
C ALA A 109 17.10 7.36 -14.71
N GLN A 110 16.19 6.51 -15.19
CA GLN A 110 16.49 5.44 -16.14
C GLN A 110 17.02 6.00 -17.48
N ARG A 111 16.40 7.06 -18.00
CA ARG A 111 16.85 7.75 -19.21
C ARG A 111 18.26 8.31 -19.06
N LEU A 112 18.60 8.87 -17.90
CA LEU A 112 19.94 9.37 -17.58
C LEU A 112 20.93 8.22 -17.37
N SER A 113 20.52 7.11 -16.74
CA SER A 113 21.34 5.91 -16.61
C SER A 113 21.75 5.34 -17.97
N GLY A 114 20.82 5.30 -18.93
CA GLY A 114 21.12 4.88 -20.31
C GLY A 114 22.09 5.79 -21.05
N LYS A 115 22.29 7.02 -20.55
CA LYS A 115 23.29 7.99 -21.06
C LYS A 115 24.56 8.01 -20.21
N LEU A 116 24.67 7.14 -19.20
CA LEU A 116 25.75 7.13 -18.21
C LEU A 116 25.90 8.46 -17.46
N ASP A 117 24.78 9.17 -17.29
CA ASP A 117 24.72 10.49 -16.66
C ASP A 117 24.51 10.34 -15.13
N GLN A 118 25.40 10.93 -14.34
CA GLN A 118 25.33 10.89 -12.88
C GLN A 118 24.12 11.62 -12.29
N GLY A 119 23.46 12.48 -13.07
CA GLY A 119 22.16 13.06 -12.75
C GLY A 119 21.07 12.02 -12.48
N ALA A 120 21.24 10.78 -12.96
CA ALA A 120 20.36 9.66 -12.65
C ALA A 120 20.19 9.44 -11.13
N ASN A 121 21.26 9.59 -10.35
CA ASN A 121 21.21 9.39 -8.90
C ASN A 121 20.38 10.48 -8.19
N SER A 122 20.46 11.72 -8.68
CA SER A 122 19.62 12.82 -8.16
C SER A 122 18.14 12.55 -8.44
N ARG A 123 17.79 12.12 -9.65
CA ARG A 123 16.42 11.76 -10.02
C ARG A 123 15.88 10.57 -9.24
N ALA A 124 16.70 9.55 -9.00
CA ALA A 124 16.33 8.44 -8.12
C ALA A 124 16.08 8.93 -6.67
N GLY A 125 16.83 9.92 -6.19
CA GLY A 125 16.56 10.57 -4.90
C GLY A 125 15.22 11.32 -4.86
N GLU A 126 14.89 12.07 -5.91
CA GLU A 126 13.60 12.77 -6.03
C GLU A 126 12.42 11.77 -6.06
N ALA A 127 12.60 10.60 -6.69
CA ALA A 127 11.60 9.54 -6.68
C ALA A 127 11.32 9.05 -5.24
N LEU A 128 12.36 8.83 -4.43
CA LEU A 128 12.20 8.42 -3.03
C LEU A 128 11.43 9.45 -2.20
N GLU A 129 11.70 10.74 -2.41
CA GLU A 129 10.98 11.81 -1.72
C GLU A 129 9.50 11.88 -2.14
N ALA A 130 9.21 11.71 -3.44
CA ALA A 130 7.83 11.63 -3.91
C ALA A 130 7.07 10.43 -3.31
N ILE A 131 7.71 9.27 -3.16
CA ILE A 131 7.12 8.11 -2.48
C ILE A 131 6.90 8.41 -0.98
N ARG A 132 7.82 9.13 -0.33
CA ARG A 132 7.66 9.56 1.07
C ARG A 132 6.42 10.44 1.24
N VAL A 133 6.26 11.44 0.39
CA VAL A 133 5.09 12.34 0.40
C VAL A 133 3.78 11.56 0.19
N ALA A 134 3.78 10.53 -0.66
CA ALA A 134 2.61 9.69 -0.87
C ALA A 134 2.20 8.91 0.39
N THR A 135 3.15 8.55 1.26
CA THR A 135 2.88 7.79 2.49
C THR A 135 2.48 8.69 3.67
N SER A 136 2.77 9.99 3.61
CA SER A 136 2.42 10.94 4.66
C SER A 136 1.03 11.58 4.51
N LYS A 137 0.31 11.28 3.42
CA LYS A 137 -1.06 11.74 3.16
C LYS A 137 -2.07 10.64 3.49
#